data_AF-A0A0L8G6Q9-F1
#
_entry.id   AF-A0A0L8G6Q9-F1
#
_cell.length_a   1.000
_cell.length_b   1.000
_cell.length_c   1.000
_cell.angle_alpha   90.00
_cell.angle_beta   90.00
_cell.angle_gamma   90.00
#
_symmetry.space_group_name_H-M   'P 1'
#
loop_
_entity.id
_entity.type
_entity.pdbx_description
1 polymer ?
#
loop_
_entity_poly.entity_id
_entity_poly.type
_entity_poly.pdbx_seq_one_letter_code
_entity_poly.pdbx_strand_id
1 'polypeptide(L)'
;MSLGARPPSIYEVLTREHIVEQNTQSISFYMPRDTVKSIHVDSETTTKEVIAALLKKFKILDNPRKFAMYEQEFKNKKLVKLRRVMPEEFPLQVCLGWETNKLDCYRLVLQENEASGDIEWSNFSNPELNNFVKVLDREESEHIHQLQYKYHMMKKAVERRMKELRAAEQEAKHSK
;
A
#
# COMPACT_ATOMS: atom_id res chain seq x y z
N MET A 1 30.97 14.87 -11.61
CA MET A 1 29.78 14.40 -12.34
C MET A 1 30.13 14.36 -13.81
N SER A 2 30.24 13.17 -14.43
CA SER A 2 30.48 13.04 -15.87
C SER A 2 29.20 12.57 -16.54
N LEU A 3 28.59 13.45 -17.33
CA LEU A 3 27.38 13.20 -18.11
C LEU A 3 27.80 12.63 -19.48
N GLY A 4 27.18 11.52 -19.90
CA GLY A 4 27.25 11.05 -21.30
C GLY A 4 28.03 9.76 -21.58
N ALA A 5 28.19 8.85 -20.61
CA ALA A 5 28.72 7.53 -20.93
C ALA A 5 27.74 6.76 -21.85
N ARG A 6 28.22 6.34 -23.03
CA ARG A 6 27.47 5.50 -23.98
C ARG A 6 27.06 4.20 -23.28
N PRO A 7 25.80 3.74 -23.42
CA PRO A 7 25.39 2.47 -22.86
C PRO A 7 26.19 1.31 -23.47
N PRO A 8 26.58 0.31 -22.66
CA PRO A 8 27.43 -0.78 -23.10
C PRO A 8 26.74 -1.61 -24.20
N SER A 9 27.55 -2.08 -25.13
CA SER A 9 27.12 -2.94 -26.25
C SER A 9 26.71 -4.31 -25.73
N ILE A 10 25.75 -4.98 -26.39
CA ILE A 10 25.35 -6.36 -26.02
C ILE A 10 26.53 -7.34 -26.07
N TYR A 11 27.53 -7.07 -26.92
CA TYR A 11 28.76 -7.85 -26.99
C TYR A 11 29.68 -7.61 -25.77
N GLU A 12 29.67 -6.42 -25.18
CA GLU A 12 30.41 -6.12 -23.94
C GLU A 12 29.76 -6.79 -22.73
N VAL A 13 28.44 -6.95 -22.75
CA VAL A 13 27.68 -7.66 -21.70
C VAL A 13 27.99 -9.17 -21.73
N LEU A 14 28.14 -9.75 -22.92
CA LEU A 14 28.37 -11.19 -23.10
C LEU A 14 29.83 -11.61 -22.90
N THR A 15 30.79 -10.69 -22.99
CA THR A 15 32.24 -10.98 -22.91
C THR A 15 32.83 -10.83 -21.51
N ARG A 16 32.10 -10.21 -20.58
CA ARG A 16 32.56 -9.97 -19.21
C ARG A 16 32.07 -11.06 -18.28
N GLU A 17 32.82 -12.15 -18.20
CA GLU A 17 32.52 -13.24 -17.27
C GLU A 17 32.63 -12.87 -15.78
N HIS A 18 33.07 -11.66 -15.37
CA HIS A 18 33.25 -11.32 -13.95
C HIS A 18 33.09 -9.82 -13.59
N ILE A 19 32.04 -9.12 -14.05
CA ILE A 19 31.75 -7.75 -13.56
C ILE A 19 30.47 -7.67 -12.72
N VAL A 20 30.68 -7.91 -11.43
CA VAL A 20 30.34 -7.00 -10.33
C VAL A 20 28.88 -6.51 -10.28
N GLU A 21 28.20 -7.05 -9.28
CA GLU A 21 27.19 -6.53 -8.34
C GLU A 21 27.08 -5.01 -8.08
N GLN A 22 27.64 -4.13 -8.89
CA GLN A 22 27.54 -2.69 -8.70
C GLN A 22 27.02 -1.99 -9.95
N ASN A 23 25.77 -1.53 -9.83
CA ASN A 23 25.26 -0.34 -10.52
C ASN A 23 24.88 -0.51 -12.00
N THR A 24 24.05 -1.50 -12.31
CA THR A 24 23.22 -1.42 -13.52
C THR A 24 22.00 -0.55 -13.23
N GLN A 25 22.07 0.70 -13.68
CA GLN A 25 20.97 1.64 -13.95
C GLN A 25 19.59 1.17 -13.46
N SER A 26 19.08 1.80 -12.40
CA SER A 26 17.73 1.61 -11.87
C SER A 26 16.67 2.07 -12.89
N ILE A 27 16.38 1.24 -13.89
CA ILE A 27 15.19 1.42 -14.72
C ILE A 27 14.04 0.90 -13.87
N SER A 28 13.27 1.82 -13.29
CA SER A 28 12.04 1.48 -12.58
C SER A 28 11.02 0.95 -13.59
N PHE A 29 10.83 -0.37 -13.59
CA PHE A 29 9.75 -1.01 -14.33
C PHE A 29 8.59 -1.24 -13.37
N TYR A 30 7.42 -0.69 -13.69
CA TYR A 30 6.22 -0.98 -12.92
C TYR A 30 5.75 -2.39 -13.26
N MET A 31 5.62 -3.23 -12.23
CA MET A 31 5.02 -4.55 -12.38
C MET A 31 3.50 -4.40 -12.46
N PRO A 32 2.83 -4.91 -13.50
CA PRO A 32 1.37 -4.88 -13.56
C PRO A 32 0.75 -5.52 -12.31
N ARG A 33 -0.32 -4.91 -11.81
CA ARG A 33 -1.12 -5.52 -10.74
C ARG A 33 -1.62 -6.90 -11.15
N ASP A 34 -1.80 -7.76 -10.16
CA ASP A 34 -2.29 -9.14 -10.33
C ASP A 34 -1.38 -10.07 -11.17
N THR A 35 -0.07 -9.76 -11.23
CA THR A 35 0.89 -10.67 -11.86
C THR A 35 1.13 -11.90 -10.99
N VAL A 36 0.97 -13.09 -11.59
CA VAL A 36 1.11 -14.39 -10.90
C VAL A 36 2.45 -15.05 -11.23
N LYS A 37 3.10 -15.64 -10.21
CA LYS A 37 4.23 -16.57 -10.39
C LYS A 37 4.09 -17.78 -9.48
N SER A 38 4.36 -18.94 -10.04
CA SER A 38 4.53 -20.18 -9.28
C SER A 38 5.92 -20.22 -8.65
N ILE A 39 6.01 -20.67 -7.42
CA ILE A 39 7.26 -20.98 -6.72
C ILE A 39 7.14 -22.39 -6.15
N HIS A 40 8.27 -23.08 -6.02
CA HIS A 40 8.31 -24.36 -5.32
C HIS A 40 8.62 -24.06 -3.85
N VAL A 41 7.81 -24.63 -2.95
CA VAL A 41 7.93 -24.48 -1.51
C VAL A 41 7.77 -25.86 -0.87
N ASP A 42 8.41 -26.04 0.27
CA ASP A 42 8.26 -27.21 1.14
C ASP A 42 7.58 -26.81 2.47
N SER A 43 7.51 -27.74 3.42
CA SER A 43 6.86 -27.52 4.72
C SER A 43 7.66 -26.62 5.68
N GLU A 44 8.95 -26.42 5.41
CA GLU A 44 9.85 -25.62 6.24
C GLU A 44 10.08 -24.22 5.66
N THR A 45 9.67 -23.99 4.40
CA THR A 45 9.80 -22.70 3.73
C THR A 45 8.95 -21.65 4.46
N THR A 46 9.61 -20.66 5.03
CA THR A 46 8.99 -19.55 5.75
C THR A 46 8.42 -18.50 4.80
N THR A 47 7.54 -17.66 5.33
CA THR A 47 6.96 -16.54 4.59
C THR A 47 8.02 -15.54 4.16
N LYS A 48 9.05 -15.29 5.00
CA LYS A 48 10.21 -14.46 4.61
C LYS A 48 10.93 -14.98 3.37
N GLU A 49 11.17 -16.29 3.32
CA GLU A 49 11.87 -16.92 2.19
C GLU A 49 11.03 -16.88 0.92
N VAL A 50 9.72 -17.11 1.04
CA VAL A 50 8.78 -16.96 -0.08
C VAL A 50 8.77 -15.54 -0.63
N ILE A 51 8.70 -14.53 0.24
CA ILE A 51 8.77 -13.11 -0.17
C ILE A 51 10.08 -12.84 -0.91
N ALA A 52 11.21 -13.22 -0.33
CA ALA A 52 12.52 -13.01 -0.95
C ALA A 52 12.65 -13.72 -2.31
N ALA A 53 12.14 -14.96 -2.43
CA ALA A 53 12.14 -15.73 -3.67
C ALA A 53 11.28 -15.06 -4.75
N LEU A 54 10.10 -14.53 -4.39
CA LEU A 54 9.23 -13.80 -5.30
C LEU A 54 9.89 -12.51 -5.79
N LEU A 55 10.44 -11.69 -4.90
CA LEU A 55 11.13 -10.44 -5.27
C LEU A 55 12.30 -10.71 -6.21
N LYS A 56 13.12 -11.73 -5.92
CA LYS A 56 14.22 -12.18 -6.79
C LYS A 56 13.71 -12.63 -8.16
N LYS A 57 12.59 -13.37 -8.22
CA LYS A 57 12.00 -13.87 -9.46
C LYS A 57 11.40 -12.75 -10.31
N PHE A 58 10.85 -11.72 -9.67
CA PHE A 58 10.34 -10.52 -10.33
C PHE A 58 11.41 -9.45 -10.60
N LYS A 59 12.66 -9.67 -10.17
CA LYS A 59 13.75 -8.70 -10.29
C LYS A 59 13.43 -7.37 -9.57
N ILE A 60 12.68 -7.45 -8.49
CA ILE A 60 12.38 -6.31 -7.62
C ILE A 60 13.58 -6.09 -6.69
N LEU A 61 14.15 -4.89 -6.74
CA LEU A 61 15.34 -4.51 -5.97
C LEU A 61 14.99 -3.85 -4.62
N ASP A 62 13.70 -3.61 -4.36
CA ASP A 62 13.23 -3.05 -3.11
C ASP A 62 13.51 -3.95 -1.91
N ASN A 63 13.59 -3.33 -0.73
CA ASN A 63 13.79 -4.04 0.52
C ASN A 63 12.62 -5.01 0.77
N PRO A 64 12.87 -6.32 1.05
CA PRO A 64 11.81 -7.29 1.34
C PRO A 64 10.85 -6.88 2.45
N ARG A 65 11.29 -6.04 3.40
CA ARG A 65 10.44 -5.50 4.48
C ARG A 65 9.30 -4.61 4.00
N LYS A 66 9.41 -4.05 2.78
CA LYS A 66 8.32 -3.30 2.17
C LYS A 66 7.15 -4.19 1.76
N PHE A 67 7.32 -5.50 1.74
CA PHE A 67 6.31 -6.43 1.28
C PHE A 67 5.80 -7.30 2.42
N ALA A 68 4.52 -7.65 2.36
CA ALA A 68 3.92 -8.68 3.20
C ALA A 68 3.09 -9.63 2.35
N MET A 69 2.99 -10.86 2.84
CA MET A 69 2.13 -11.88 2.26
C MET A 69 0.80 -11.89 3.00
N TYR A 70 -0.30 -11.99 2.24
CA TYR A 70 -1.65 -12.06 2.78
C TYR A 70 -2.38 -13.27 2.23
N GLU A 71 -3.13 -13.91 3.11
CA GLU A 71 -4.19 -14.85 2.78
C GLU A 71 -5.49 -14.07 2.55
N GLN A 72 -6.09 -14.27 1.38
CA GLN A 72 -7.38 -13.71 1.02
C GLN A 72 -8.41 -14.81 0.85
N GLU A 73 -9.63 -14.55 1.31
CA GLU A 73 -10.81 -15.40 1.06
C GLU A 73 -11.90 -14.56 0.37
N PHE A 74 -12.50 -15.13 -0.67
CA PHE A 74 -13.54 -14.50 -1.46
C PHE A 74 -14.86 -15.26 -1.39
N LYS A 75 -15.96 -14.52 -1.21
CA LYS A 75 -17.33 -15.03 -1.34
C LYS A 75 -18.10 -14.16 -2.31
N ASN A 76 -18.68 -14.76 -3.35
CA ASN A 76 -19.42 -14.02 -4.40
C ASN A 76 -18.62 -12.82 -4.97
N LYS A 77 -17.33 -13.03 -5.28
CA LYS A 77 -16.38 -12.01 -5.76
C LYS A 77 -16.09 -10.87 -4.78
N LYS A 78 -16.57 -10.93 -3.54
CA LYS A 78 -16.26 -9.97 -2.48
C LYS A 78 -15.21 -10.56 -1.54
N LEU A 79 -14.20 -9.77 -1.19
CA LEU A 79 -13.20 -10.13 -0.18
C LEU A 79 -13.90 -10.21 1.18
N VAL A 80 -13.85 -11.37 1.83
CA VAL A 80 -14.47 -11.60 3.16
C VAL A 80 -13.44 -11.77 4.27
N LYS A 81 -12.22 -12.20 3.93
CA LYS A 81 -11.11 -12.32 4.87
C LYS A 81 -9.84 -11.83 4.21
N LEU A 82 -9.07 -11.03 4.94
CA LEU A 82 -7.70 -10.64 4.61
C LEU A 82 -6.86 -10.82 5.86
N ARG A 83 -5.99 -11.83 5.87
CA ARG A 83 -5.11 -12.15 7.01
C ARG A 83 -3.67 -11.99 6.59
N ARG A 84 -2.89 -11.21 7.34
CA ARG A 84 -1.43 -11.16 7.15
C ARG A 84 -0.84 -12.50 7.56
N VAL A 85 -0.02 -13.08 6.70
CA VAL A 85 0.81 -14.25 7.03
C VAL A 85 2.10 -13.72 7.64
N MET A 86 2.36 -14.11 8.88
CA MET A 86 3.51 -13.63 9.62
C MET A 86 4.81 -14.11 8.97
N PRO A 87 5.89 -13.32 9.07
CA PRO A 87 7.16 -13.67 8.43
C PRO A 87 7.70 -15.05 8.86
N GLU A 88 7.44 -15.47 10.09
CA GLU A 88 7.84 -16.75 10.69
C GLU A 88 6.84 -17.91 10.43
N GLU A 89 5.66 -17.63 9.88
CA GLU A 89 4.70 -18.67 9.47
C GLU A 89 5.14 -19.37 8.17
N PHE A 90 4.59 -20.54 7.90
CA PHE A 90 4.88 -21.38 6.73
C PHE A 90 3.72 -21.32 5.72
N PRO A 91 3.88 -20.68 4.54
CA PRO A 91 2.79 -20.50 3.58
C PRO A 91 2.14 -21.81 3.11
N LEU A 92 2.91 -22.89 3.01
CA LEU A 92 2.36 -24.20 2.66
C LEU A 92 1.36 -24.69 3.70
N GLN A 93 1.67 -24.53 4.99
CA GLN A 93 0.76 -24.91 6.08
C GLN A 93 -0.51 -24.04 6.08
N VAL A 94 -0.38 -22.75 5.75
CA VAL A 94 -1.54 -21.85 5.58
C VAL A 94 -2.47 -22.37 4.48
N CYS A 95 -1.92 -22.70 3.30
CA CYS A 95 -2.70 -23.25 2.20
C CYS A 95 -3.36 -24.60 2.54
N LEU A 96 -2.69 -25.46 3.30
CA LEU A 96 -3.25 -26.74 3.75
C LEU A 96 -4.41 -26.57 4.74
N GLY A 97 -4.51 -25.41 5.40
CA GLY A 97 -5.63 -25.06 6.26
C GLY A 97 -6.89 -24.60 5.51
N TRP A 98 -6.83 -24.44 4.19
CA TRP A 98 -7.96 -24.00 3.38
C TRP A 98 -9.03 -25.09 3.23
N GLU A 99 -10.28 -24.67 3.12
CA GLU A 99 -11.37 -25.58 2.82
C GLU A 99 -11.19 -26.18 1.41
N THR A 100 -10.97 -27.49 1.34
CA THR A 100 -10.70 -28.22 0.08
C THR A 100 -11.79 -28.05 -0.97
N ASN A 101 -13.05 -27.85 -0.54
CA ASN A 101 -14.20 -27.65 -1.42
C ASN A 101 -14.33 -26.21 -1.95
N LYS A 102 -13.47 -25.27 -1.52
CA LYS A 102 -13.53 -23.84 -1.87
C LYS A 102 -12.15 -23.27 -2.21
N LEU A 103 -11.23 -24.07 -2.74
CA LEU A 103 -9.87 -23.62 -3.05
C LEU A 103 -9.82 -22.44 -4.02
N ASP A 104 -10.81 -22.31 -4.91
CA ASP A 104 -10.99 -21.19 -5.83
C ASP A 104 -11.36 -19.87 -5.13
N CYS A 105 -11.84 -19.93 -3.88
CA CYS A 105 -12.11 -18.76 -3.03
C CYS A 105 -10.86 -18.21 -2.36
N TYR A 106 -9.76 -18.97 -2.26
CA TYR A 106 -8.57 -18.55 -1.53
C TYR A 106 -7.45 -18.06 -2.45
N ARG A 107 -6.71 -17.05 -1.99
CA ARG A 107 -5.53 -16.54 -2.70
C ARG A 107 -4.43 -16.17 -1.71
N LEU A 108 -3.20 -16.53 -2.03
CA LEU A 108 -2.02 -15.91 -1.43
C LEU A 108 -1.57 -14.75 -2.32
N VAL A 109 -1.43 -13.58 -1.73
CA VAL A 109 -1.01 -12.37 -2.44
C VAL A 109 0.20 -11.74 -1.75
N LEU A 110 1.13 -11.27 -2.56
CA LEU A 110 2.21 -10.39 -2.11
C LEU A 110 1.75 -8.95 -2.33
N GLN A 111 1.76 -8.14 -1.29
CA GLN A 111 1.42 -6.72 -1.37
C GLN A 111 2.54 -5.89 -0.79
N GLU A 112 2.77 -4.72 -1.39
CA GLU A 112 3.56 -3.69 -0.75
C GLU A 112 2.76 -3.16 0.44
N ASN A 113 3.39 -3.08 1.61
CA ASN A 113 2.82 -2.41 2.77
C ASN A 113 2.83 -0.91 2.47
N GLU A 114 1.76 -0.43 1.84
CA GLU A 114 1.53 1.00 1.60
C GLU A 114 1.23 1.65 2.96
N ALA A 115 2.27 1.98 3.73
CA ALA A 115 2.25 2.74 4.99
C ALA A 115 1.21 2.34 6.06
N SER A 116 0.59 1.16 5.94
CA SER A 116 -0.59 0.76 6.73
C SER A 116 -0.32 -0.55 7.46
N GLY A 117 0.20 -0.46 8.68
CA GLY A 117 0.27 -1.58 9.62
C GLY A 117 1.65 -1.81 10.20
N ASP A 118 2.04 -0.88 11.07
CA ASP A 118 3.27 -0.76 11.85
C ASP A 118 4.50 -0.23 11.09
N ILE A 119 4.62 1.09 11.10
CA ILE A 119 5.92 1.75 11.00
C ILE A 119 6.76 1.24 12.18
N GLU A 120 7.87 0.55 11.92
CA GLU A 120 8.85 0.19 12.95
C GLU A 120 9.53 1.46 13.49
N TRP A 121 8.85 2.15 14.41
CA TRP A 121 9.30 3.43 14.99
C TRP A 121 10.67 3.31 15.65
N SER A 122 11.07 2.11 16.08
CA SER A 122 12.40 1.81 16.62
C SER A 122 13.55 2.02 15.64
N ASN A 123 13.28 2.08 14.34
CA ASN A 123 14.32 2.31 13.31
C ASN A 123 14.65 3.79 13.11
N PHE A 124 13.91 4.70 13.75
CA PHE A 124 14.11 6.13 13.64
C PHE A 124 14.81 6.67 14.88
N SER A 125 15.67 7.65 14.69
CA SER A 125 16.33 8.37 15.77
C SER A 125 15.34 9.27 16.52
N ASN A 126 15.65 9.58 17.78
CA ASN A 126 14.83 10.51 18.58
C ASN A 126 14.54 11.86 17.88
N PRO A 127 15.48 12.50 17.16
CA PRO A 127 15.19 13.70 16.39
C PRO A 127 14.17 13.50 15.25
N GLU A 128 14.22 12.37 14.56
CA GLU A 128 13.28 12.03 13.49
C GLU A 128 11.88 11.78 14.03
N LEU A 129 11.77 11.02 15.13
CA LEU A 129 10.48 10.80 15.82
C LEU A 129 9.85 12.12 16.28
N ASN A 130 10.66 13.03 16.86
CA ASN A 130 10.19 14.36 17.24
C ASN A 130 9.77 15.21 16.03
N ASN A 131 10.38 15.01 14.87
CA ASN A 131 9.96 15.68 13.64
C ASN A 131 8.59 15.16 13.20
N PHE A 132 8.40 13.83 13.18
CA PHE A 132 7.11 13.23 12.82
C PHE A 132 5.97 13.73 13.72
N VAL A 133 6.19 13.81 15.03
CA VAL A 133 5.18 14.36 15.96
C VAL A 133 4.81 15.80 15.59
N LYS A 134 5.80 16.66 15.33
CA LYS A 134 5.55 18.06 14.93
C LYS A 134 4.79 18.18 13.60
N VAL A 135 5.09 17.31 12.64
CA VAL A 135 4.38 17.29 11.35
C VAL A 135 2.93 16.87 11.58
N LEU A 136 2.71 15.81 12.35
CA LEU A 136 1.36 15.32 12.66
C LEU A 136 0.52 16.35 13.43
N ASP A 137 1.08 17.01 14.45
CA ASP A 137 0.39 18.06 15.21
C ASP A 137 -0.06 19.21 14.30
N ARG A 138 0.79 19.56 13.32
CA ARG A 138 0.49 20.59 12.33
C ARG A 138 -0.62 20.14 11.39
N GLU A 139 -0.53 18.93 10.84
CA GLU A 139 -1.54 18.37 9.94
C GLU A 139 -2.90 18.26 10.64
N GLU A 140 -2.93 17.80 11.89
CA GLU A 140 -4.14 17.73 12.71
C GLU A 140 -4.77 19.12 12.89
N SER A 141 -3.95 20.12 13.25
CA SER A 141 -4.41 21.50 13.42
C SER A 141 -4.99 22.09 12.13
N GLU A 142 -4.33 21.85 11.00
CA GLU A 142 -4.81 22.26 9.68
C GLU A 142 -6.14 21.59 9.32
N HIS A 143 -6.29 20.29 9.61
CA HIS A 143 -7.55 19.56 9.42
C HIS A 143 -8.69 20.07 10.29
N ILE A 144 -8.44 20.34 11.57
CA ILE A 144 -9.45 20.90 12.48
C ILE A 144 -9.94 22.25 11.94
N HIS A 145 -9.03 23.14 11.51
CA HIS A 145 -9.40 24.42 10.93
C HIS A 145 -10.24 24.28 9.66
N GLN A 146 -9.85 23.39 8.75
CA GLN A 146 -10.63 23.12 7.54
C GLN A 146 -12.04 22.60 7.86
N LEU A 147 -12.13 21.70 8.85
CA LEU A 147 -13.40 21.15 9.29
C LEU A 147 -14.29 22.25 9.88
N GLN A 148 -13.77 23.06 10.80
CA GLN A 148 -14.48 24.19 11.39
C GLN A 148 -14.97 25.18 10.33
N TYR A 149 -14.11 25.52 9.36
CA TYR A 149 -14.47 26.40 8.26
C TYR A 149 -15.62 25.81 7.42
N LYS A 150 -15.53 24.53 7.05
CA LYS A 150 -16.58 23.83 6.29
C LYS A 150 -17.91 23.84 7.04
N TYR A 151 -17.90 23.53 8.34
CA TYR A 151 -19.11 23.57 9.17
C TYR A 151 -19.68 24.98 9.29
N HIS A 152 -18.83 26.00 9.46
CA HIS A 152 -19.26 27.40 9.51
C HIS A 152 -19.94 27.84 8.22
N MET A 153 -19.36 27.51 7.07
CA MET A 153 -19.94 27.82 5.77
C MET A 153 -21.28 27.09 5.55
N MET A 154 -21.35 25.82 5.92
CA MET A 154 -22.59 25.04 5.83
C MET A 154 -23.68 25.60 6.74
N LYS A 155 -23.33 25.97 7.98
CA LYS A 155 -24.25 26.61 8.93
C LYS A 155 -24.82 27.91 8.35
N LYS A 156 -23.98 28.79 7.80
CA LYS A 156 -24.42 30.03 7.15
C LYS A 156 -25.36 29.76 5.96
N ALA A 157 -25.08 28.75 5.16
CA ALA A 157 -25.93 28.38 4.02
C ALA A 157 -27.31 27.89 4.49
N VAL A 158 -27.36 27.04 5.52
CA VAL A 158 -28.61 26.57 6.12
C VAL A 158 -29.40 27.73 6.72
N GLU A 159 -28.76 28.62 7.48
CA GLU A 159 -29.42 29.78 8.08
C GLU A 159 -30.01 30.72 7.03
N ARG A 160 -29.31 30.96 5.92
CA ARG A 160 -29.82 31.74 4.79
C ARG A 160 -31.06 31.08 4.20
N ARG A 161 -30.99 29.77 3.92
CA ARG A 161 -32.12 29.02 3.36
C ARG A 161 -33.34 29.01 4.28
N MET A 162 -33.12 28.87 5.59
CA MET A 162 -34.19 28.93 6.59
C MET A 162 -34.87 30.31 6.62
N LYS A 163 -34.11 31.40 6.43
CA LYS A 163 -34.69 32.75 6.35
C LYS A 163 -35.52 32.94 5.07
N GLU A 164 -35.01 32.48 3.92
CA GLU A 164 -35.75 32.54 2.65
C GLU A 164 -37.08 31.79 2.73
N LEU A 165 -37.08 30.57 3.28
CA LEU A 165 -38.29 29.78 3.44
C LEU A 165 -39.32 30.46 4.35
N ARG A 166 -38.88 31.06 5.47
CA ARG A 166 -39.75 31.82 6.37
C ARG A 166 -40.35 33.06 5.70
N ALA A 167 -39.57 33.77 4.89
CA ALA A 167 -40.05 34.93 4.13
C ALA A 167 -41.11 34.52 3.09
N ALA A 168 -40.84 33.46 2.32
CA ALA A 168 -41.78 32.92 1.34
C ALA A 168 -43.09 32.42 1.98
N GLU A 169 -43.03 31.81 3.17
CA GLU A 169 -44.22 31.42 3.92
C GLU A 169 -45.06 32.61 4.40
N GLN A 170 -44.41 33.73 4.75
CA GLN A 170 -45.10 34.96 5.16
C GLN A 170 -45.78 35.64 3.96
N GLU A 171 -45.10 35.72 2.82
CA GLU A 171 -45.67 36.24 1.57
C GLU A 171 -46.86 35.41 1.08
N ALA A 172 -46.76 34.08 1.12
CA ALA A 172 -47.85 33.18 0.76
C ALA A 172 -49.07 33.27 1.69
N LYS A 173 -48.88 33.71 2.94
CA LYS A 173 -49.97 33.98 3.89
C LYS A 173 -50.60 35.36 3.72
N HIS A 174 -49.89 36.33 3.15
CA HIS A 174 -50.41 37.68 2.88
C HIS A 174 -51.15 37.79 1.53
N SER A 175 -50.90 36.86 0.61
CA SER A 175 -51.55 36.81 -0.71
C SER A 175 -52.82 35.92 -0.75
N LYS A 176 -53.29 35.43 0.40
CA LYS A 176 -54.57 34.71 0.58
C LYS A 176 -55.50 35.52 1.46
#